data_AF-A0A523RZW3-F1
#
_entry.id   AF-A0A523RZW3-F1
#
_cell.length_a   1.000
_cell.length_b   1.000
_cell.length_c   1.000
_cell.angle_alpha   90.00
_cell.angle_beta   90.00
_cell.angle_gamma   90.00
#
_symmetry.space_group_name_H-M   'P 1'
#
loop_
_entity.id
_entity.type
_entity.pdbx_description
1 polymer ?
#
loop_
_entity_poly.entity_id
_entity_poly.type
_entity_poly.pdbx_seq_one_letter_code
_entity_poly.pdbx_strand_id
1 'polypeptide(L)'
;MQNDVTTFVTGLRRNESTGRNGYTEVDQNPMVPITQLNPMLDWTEDDVWSYINAYGLPVNPLYEHFSRIGCWCCPHKSSSEWQKIQRMFPQKAALLKKNLENLTDRLGIKDKQTFIDEYGWTYWIHSTKKVSIGINTVCQGGNSTTIILAADSGDQLERIAKLLPALTSDFRIIGNRLQVNLKDISEQRLRILVERALNCVGCGACLSNCVNCALHLENGNIAVDVNSCTQCHACLKTYPLKGSCIARHYSPRRAALIALDESSGTG
;
A
#
# COMPACT_ATOMS: atom_id res chain seq x y z
N MET A 1 -14.47 -17.09 -2.01
CA MET A 1 -13.12 -17.48 -2.48
C MET A 1 -13.32 -18.56 -3.53
N GLN A 2 -12.65 -18.48 -4.68
CA GLN A 2 -12.95 -19.32 -5.86
C GLN A 2 -12.62 -20.82 -5.73
N ASN A 3 -11.97 -21.25 -4.63
CA ASN A 3 -11.37 -22.57 -4.51
C ASN A 3 -11.72 -23.34 -3.21
N ASP A 4 -12.74 -22.93 -2.44
CA ASP A 4 -13.18 -23.58 -1.19
C ASP A 4 -12.07 -23.92 -0.17
N VAL A 5 -10.99 -23.15 -0.17
CA VAL A 5 -9.85 -23.34 0.76
C VAL A 5 -10.23 -22.84 2.15
N THR A 6 -10.24 -23.74 3.14
CA THR A 6 -10.58 -23.42 4.53
C THR A 6 -9.36 -23.19 5.43
N THR A 7 -8.20 -23.69 5.02
CA THR A 7 -6.99 -23.75 5.86
C THR A 7 -5.74 -23.44 5.04
N PHE A 8 -4.81 -22.69 5.64
CA PHE A 8 -3.51 -22.32 5.08
C PHE A 8 -2.39 -22.90 5.93
N VAL A 9 -1.64 -23.87 5.39
CA VAL A 9 -0.50 -24.46 6.09
C VAL A 9 0.76 -23.65 5.79
N THR A 10 1.56 -23.32 6.81
CA THR A 10 2.80 -22.55 6.65
C THR A 10 3.99 -23.25 7.28
N GLY A 11 5.18 -22.94 6.76
CA GLY A 11 6.46 -23.32 7.36
C GLY A 11 7.00 -22.27 8.34
N LEU A 12 6.14 -21.46 8.96
CA LEU A 12 6.56 -20.45 9.94
C LEU A 12 7.18 -21.13 11.17
N ARG A 13 8.33 -20.63 11.60
CA ARG A 13 9.04 -21.07 12.80
C ARG A 13 9.32 -19.89 13.73
N ARG A 14 9.20 -20.10 15.04
CA ARG A 14 9.45 -19.09 16.07
C ARG A 14 10.90 -18.63 16.06
N ASN A 15 11.83 -19.53 15.75
CA ASN A 15 13.26 -19.29 15.71
C ASN A 15 13.70 -18.32 14.58
N GLU A 16 12.85 -18.02 13.59
CA GLU A 16 13.22 -17.14 12.46
C GLU A 16 13.31 -15.66 12.83
N SER A 17 12.57 -15.19 13.84
CA SER A 17 12.71 -13.83 14.38
C SER A 17 11.99 -13.64 15.71
N THR A 18 12.43 -12.68 16.52
CA THR A 18 11.78 -12.30 17.78
C THR A 18 10.32 -11.88 17.60
N GLY A 19 9.99 -11.27 16.47
CA GLY A 19 8.62 -10.86 16.13
C GLY A 19 7.65 -12.03 15.90
N ARG A 20 8.14 -13.27 15.84
CA ARG A 20 7.31 -14.47 15.65
C ARG A 20 6.99 -15.21 16.95
N ASN A 21 7.45 -14.71 18.10
CA ASN A 21 7.22 -15.34 19.40
C ASN A 21 5.73 -15.46 19.78
N GLY A 22 4.86 -14.60 19.23
CA GLY A 22 3.43 -14.61 19.53
C GLY A 22 2.59 -15.60 18.71
N TYR A 23 3.14 -16.24 17.67
CA TYR A 23 2.39 -17.20 16.86
C TYR A 23 2.10 -18.48 17.65
N THR A 24 0.98 -19.11 17.32
CA THR A 24 0.56 -20.41 17.85
C THR A 24 0.44 -21.44 16.72
N GLU A 25 0.30 -22.72 17.05
CA GLU A 25 0.20 -23.79 16.04
C GLU A 25 -1.03 -23.60 15.15
N VAL A 26 -2.15 -23.15 15.71
CA VAL A 26 -3.38 -22.81 15.01
C VAL A 26 -3.69 -21.33 15.22
N ASP A 27 -3.52 -20.55 14.17
CA ASP A 27 -3.71 -19.10 14.18
C ASP A 27 -4.79 -18.66 13.18
N GLN A 28 -5.18 -17.39 13.21
CA GLN A 28 -5.97 -16.77 12.14
C GLN A 28 -5.03 -15.99 11.22
N ASN A 29 -5.10 -16.25 9.92
CA ASN A 29 -4.19 -15.57 9.01
C ASN A 29 -4.48 -14.05 8.99
N PRO A 30 -3.46 -13.19 9.18
CA PRO A 30 -3.67 -11.76 9.30
C PRO A 30 -4.05 -11.07 7.97
N MET A 31 -3.85 -11.74 6.83
CA MET A 31 -4.07 -11.18 5.49
C MET A 31 -5.32 -11.75 4.81
N VAL A 32 -5.71 -12.98 5.12
CA VAL A 32 -6.87 -13.67 4.56
C VAL A 32 -7.69 -14.32 5.67
N PRO A 33 -9.03 -14.28 5.63
CA PRO A 33 -9.89 -14.77 6.72
C PRO A 33 -10.02 -16.31 6.70
N ILE A 34 -8.90 -17.01 6.82
CA ILE A 34 -8.81 -18.48 6.86
C ILE A 34 -7.91 -18.91 8.01
N THR A 35 -8.15 -20.13 8.49
CA THR A 35 -7.35 -20.73 9.56
C THR A 35 -5.92 -20.96 9.06
N GLN A 36 -4.94 -20.53 9.83
CA GLN A 36 -3.52 -20.78 9.57
C GLN A 36 -3.02 -21.91 10.46
N LEU A 37 -2.35 -22.90 9.88
CA LEU A 37 -1.70 -24.01 10.61
C LEU A 37 -0.18 -23.88 10.46
N ASN A 38 0.56 -23.99 11.56
CA ASN A 38 2.02 -23.85 11.64
C ASN A 38 2.66 -25.12 12.24
N PRO A 39 2.74 -26.26 11.52
CA PRO A 39 3.15 -27.55 12.09
C PRO A 39 4.61 -27.59 12.58
N MET A 40 5.45 -26.70 12.05
CA MET A 40 6.88 -26.64 12.35
C MET A 40 7.22 -25.48 13.28
N LEU A 41 6.24 -24.94 14.00
CA LEU A 41 6.37 -23.67 14.74
C LEU A 41 7.59 -23.64 15.67
N ASP A 42 7.86 -24.74 16.37
CA ASP A 42 8.96 -24.80 17.34
C ASP A 42 10.23 -25.47 16.78
N TRP A 43 10.29 -25.75 15.47
CA TRP A 43 11.49 -26.27 14.83
C TRP A 43 12.59 -25.20 14.77
N THR A 44 13.80 -25.60 15.13
CA THR A 44 15.02 -24.82 14.93
C THR A 44 15.52 -24.93 13.48
N GLU A 45 16.52 -24.13 13.11
CA GLU A 45 17.18 -24.28 11.81
C GLU A 45 17.87 -25.66 11.68
N ASP A 46 18.44 -26.16 12.77
CA ASP A 46 19.11 -27.47 12.81
C ASP A 46 18.13 -28.63 12.63
N ASP A 47 16.91 -28.52 13.19
CA ASP A 47 15.85 -29.53 12.98
C ASP A 47 15.47 -29.62 11.50
N VAL A 48 15.36 -28.47 10.82
CA VAL A 48 15.05 -28.40 9.38
C VAL A 48 16.15 -29.08 8.57
N TRP A 49 17.42 -28.73 8.80
CA TRP A 49 18.54 -29.34 8.08
C TRP A 49 18.69 -30.83 8.39
N SER A 50 18.51 -31.23 9.65
CA SER A 50 18.54 -32.64 10.05
C SER A 50 17.47 -33.45 9.32
N TYR A 51 16.27 -32.91 9.19
CA TYR A 51 15.18 -33.54 8.45
C TYR A 51 15.48 -33.61 6.94
N ILE A 52 15.93 -32.51 6.33
CA ILE A 52 16.34 -32.50 4.92
C ILE A 52 17.38 -33.58 4.63
N ASN A 53 18.40 -33.69 5.48
CA ASN A 53 19.49 -34.65 5.32
C ASN A 53 19.02 -36.10 5.55
N ALA A 54 18.24 -36.34 6.60
CA ALA A 54 17.73 -37.68 6.94
C ALA A 54 16.86 -38.28 5.82
N TYR A 55 16.13 -37.43 5.09
CA TYR A 55 15.22 -37.86 4.02
C TYR A 55 15.75 -37.57 2.61
N GLY A 56 16.97 -37.03 2.46
CA GLY A 56 17.56 -36.72 1.16
C GLY A 56 16.73 -35.75 0.32
N LEU A 57 16.12 -34.75 0.94
CA LEU A 57 15.22 -33.81 0.25
C LEU A 57 16.01 -32.85 -0.66
N PRO A 58 15.46 -32.46 -1.81
CA PRO A 58 16.11 -31.49 -2.69
C PRO A 58 16.18 -30.12 -2.00
N VAL A 59 17.35 -29.50 -2.08
CA VAL A 59 17.62 -28.17 -1.50
C VAL A 59 17.82 -27.18 -2.63
N ASN A 60 17.38 -25.93 -2.43
CA ASN A 60 17.71 -24.87 -3.35
C ASN A 60 19.23 -24.62 -3.33
N PRO A 61 19.95 -24.74 -4.47
CA PRO A 61 21.41 -24.58 -4.51
C PRO A 61 21.93 -23.25 -3.97
N LEU A 62 21.09 -22.20 -3.97
CA LEU A 62 21.49 -20.89 -3.43
C LEU A 62 21.73 -20.89 -1.92
N TYR A 63 21.30 -21.92 -1.18
CA TYR A 63 21.62 -22.06 0.24
C TYR A 63 23.11 -22.28 0.51
N GLU A 64 23.89 -22.69 -0.49
CA GLU A 64 25.36 -22.74 -0.41
C GLU A 64 25.99 -21.34 -0.28
N HIS A 65 25.25 -20.29 -0.63
CA HIS A 65 25.77 -18.92 -0.69
C HIS A 65 25.02 -17.94 0.23
N PHE A 66 23.79 -18.27 0.60
CA PHE A 66 22.90 -17.41 1.36
C PHE A 66 22.14 -18.19 2.44
N SER A 67 22.11 -17.68 3.66
CA SER A 67 21.30 -18.25 4.75
C SER A 67 19.79 -18.04 4.53
N ARG A 68 19.41 -17.01 3.77
CA ARG A 68 18.02 -16.71 3.43
C ARG A 68 17.85 -16.37 1.95
N ILE A 69 16.99 -17.12 1.29
CA ILE A 69 16.61 -16.89 -0.10
C ILE A 69 15.32 -16.08 -0.15
N GLY A 70 15.24 -15.15 -1.09
CA GLY A 70 14.07 -14.32 -1.33
C GLY A 70 14.13 -13.71 -2.73
N CYS A 71 13.49 -12.55 -2.91
CA CYS A 71 13.56 -11.83 -4.18
C CYS A 71 15.00 -11.43 -4.52
N TRP A 72 15.35 -11.50 -5.81
CA TRP A 72 16.68 -11.14 -6.30
C TRP A 72 17.07 -9.68 -5.97
N CYS A 73 16.15 -8.72 -6.15
CA CYS A 73 16.39 -7.30 -5.85
C CYS A 73 15.84 -6.84 -4.49
N CYS A 74 16.03 -7.65 -3.44
CA CYS A 74 15.44 -7.33 -2.13
C CYS A 74 16.15 -6.13 -1.44
N PRO A 75 15.44 -5.04 -1.13
CA PRO A 75 16.03 -3.86 -0.47
C PRO A 75 16.48 -4.13 0.97
N HIS A 76 16.07 -5.25 1.57
CA HIS A 76 16.42 -5.64 2.94
C HIS A 76 17.70 -6.48 3.04
N LYS A 77 18.41 -6.69 1.92
CA LYS A 77 19.70 -7.39 1.93
C LYS A 77 20.81 -6.48 2.44
N SER A 78 21.76 -7.05 3.16
CA SER A 78 22.94 -6.30 3.59
C SER A 78 23.82 -5.91 2.39
N SER A 79 24.67 -4.89 2.54
CA SER A 79 25.58 -4.46 1.47
C SER A 79 26.52 -5.58 1.01
N SER A 80 26.94 -6.48 1.92
CA SER A 80 27.80 -7.62 1.58
C SER A 80 27.05 -8.71 0.80
N GLU A 81 25.79 -8.97 1.14
CA GLU A 81 24.92 -9.85 0.35
C GLU A 81 24.68 -9.27 -1.05
N TRP A 82 24.46 -7.96 -1.15
CA TRP A 82 24.32 -7.28 -2.44
C TRP A 82 25.55 -7.44 -3.32
N GLN A 83 26.76 -7.26 -2.77
CA GLN A 83 28.01 -7.49 -3.52
C GLN A 83 28.14 -8.94 -4.01
N LYS A 84 27.65 -9.93 -3.26
CA LYS A 84 27.59 -11.33 -3.72
C LYS A 84 26.59 -11.49 -4.86
N ILE A 85 25.36 -10.98 -4.71
CA ILE A 85 24.30 -11.04 -5.71
C ILE A 85 24.74 -10.39 -7.02
N GLN A 86 25.39 -9.23 -6.97
CA GLN A 86 25.87 -8.53 -8.17
C GLN A 86 26.94 -9.32 -8.92
N ARG A 87 27.86 -9.97 -8.20
CA ARG A 87 28.89 -10.84 -8.80
C ARG A 87 28.28 -12.09 -9.44
N MET A 88 27.28 -12.70 -8.79
CA MET A 88 26.61 -13.90 -9.30
C MET A 88 25.66 -13.59 -10.48
N PHE A 89 25.06 -12.40 -10.50
CA PHE A 89 24.04 -12.02 -11.47
C PHE A 89 24.31 -10.64 -12.13
N PRO A 90 25.44 -10.49 -12.85
CA PRO A 90 25.90 -9.19 -13.34
C PRO A 90 24.92 -8.55 -14.34
N GLN A 91 24.28 -9.34 -15.19
CA GLN A 91 23.29 -8.82 -16.16
C GLN A 91 22.06 -8.23 -15.47
N LYS A 92 21.56 -8.90 -14.41
CA LYS A 92 20.43 -8.39 -13.63
C LYS A 92 20.83 -7.14 -12.84
N ALA A 93 22.06 -7.10 -12.30
CA ALA A 93 22.60 -5.94 -11.63
C ALA A 93 22.68 -4.71 -12.56
N ALA A 94 23.17 -4.89 -13.78
CA ALA A 94 23.19 -3.85 -14.79
C ALA A 94 21.79 -3.34 -15.15
N LEU A 95 20.82 -4.26 -15.29
CA LEU A 95 19.42 -3.90 -15.55
C LEU A 95 18.81 -3.09 -14.40
N LEU A 96 19.04 -3.51 -13.15
CA LEU A 96 18.58 -2.77 -11.98
C LEU A 96 19.19 -1.37 -11.93
N LYS A 97 20.51 -1.25 -12.13
CA LYS A 97 21.20 0.04 -12.16
C LYS A 97 20.59 0.98 -13.21
N LYS A 98 20.38 0.50 -14.44
CA LYS A 98 19.71 1.27 -15.50
C LYS A 98 18.30 1.74 -15.11
N ASN A 99 17.51 0.88 -14.44
CA ASN A 99 16.18 1.24 -13.98
C ASN A 99 16.22 2.29 -12.85
N LEU A 100 17.20 2.20 -11.95
CA LEU A 100 17.42 3.19 -10.90
C LEU A 100 17.87 4.53 -11.46
N GLU A 101 18.75 4.54 -12.48
CA GLU A 101 19.15 5.77 -13.19
C GLU A 101 17.92 6.47 -13.81
N ASN A 102 17.09 5.73 -14.57
CA ASN A 102 15.83 6.25 -15.12
C ASN A 102 14.88 6.75 -14.01
N LEU A 103 14.83 6.06 -12.87
CA LEU A 103 14.05 6.51 -11.71
C LEU A 103 14.59 7.84 -11.17
N THR A 104 15.91 7.98 -11.01
CA THR A 104 16.53 9.21 -10.51
C THR A 104 16.24 10.41 -11.40
N ASP A 105 16.27 10.23 -12.72
CA ASP A 105 15.97 11.29 -13.67
C ASP A 105 14.50 11.74 -13.56
N ARG A 106 13.56 10.80 -13.51
CA ARG A 106 12.13 11.11 -13.35
C ARG A 106 11.82 11.82 -12.03
N LEU A 107 12.53 11.47 -10.96
CA LEU A 107 12.32 12.04 -9.64
C LEU A 107 13.12 13.32 -9.39
N GLY A 108 14.08 13.66 -10.25
CA GLY A 108 14.95 14.83 -10.10
C GLY A 108 15.95 14.68 -8.94
N ILE A 109 16.40 13.46 -8.66
CA ILE A 109 17.41 13.18 -7.63
C ILE A 109 18.78 13.60 -8.17
N LYS A 110 19.41 14.57 -7.52
CA LYS A 110 20.71 15.10 -7.94
C LYS A 110 21.87 14.17 -7.57
N ASP A 111 21.82 13.62 -6.36
CA ASP A 111 22.86 12.74 -5.83
C ASP A 111 22.60 11.27 -6.23
N LYS A 112 22.92 10.95 -7.50
CA LYS A 112 22.74 9.60 -8.05
C LYS A 112 23.72 8.59 -7.45
N GLN A 113 24.93 9.03 -7.09
CA GLN A 113 25.95 8.15 -6.53
C GLN A 113 25.48 7.57 -5.20
N THR A 114 25.10 8.42 -4.25
CA THR A 114 24.62 7.97 -2.95
C THR A 114 23.31 7.19 -3.08
N PHE A 115 22.40 7.63 -3.96
CA PHE A 115 21.13 6.92 -4.17
C PHE A 115 21.32 5.51 -4.75
N ILE A 116 22.17 5.34 -5.77
CA ILE A 116 22.30 4.09 -6.51
C ILE A 116 23.43 3.22 -5.95
N ASP A 117 24.65 3.75 -5.96
CA ASP A 117 25.87 2.98 -5.71
C ASP A 117 26.08 2.72 -4.20
N GLU A 118 25.56 3.60 -3.33
CA GLU A 118 25.58 3.42 -1.86
C GLU A 118 24.25 2.86 -1.31
N TYR A 119 23.43 2.26 -2.17
CA TYR A 119 22.16 1.60 -1.82
C TYR A 119 21.11 2.53 -1.19
N GLY A 120 21.21 3.85 -1.37
CA GLY A 120 20.21 4.82 -0.88
C GLY A 120 18.78 4.49 -1.30
N TRP A 121 18.59 3.95 -2.50
CA TRP A 121 17.31 3.51 -3.04
C TRP A 121 16.57 2.47 -2.18
N THR A 122 17.26 1.80 -1.25
CA THR A 122 16.65 0.81 -0.35
C THR A 122 15.95 1.44 0.86
N TYR A 123 16.25 2.69 1.20
CA TYR A 123 15.71 3.37 2.39
C TYR A 123 15.33 4.85 2.18
N TRP A 124 15.73 5.49 1.07
CA TRP A 124 15.42 6.90 0.80
C TRP A 124 13.92 7.10 0.55
N ILE A 125 13.31 7.92 1.40
CA ILE A 125 11.93 8.39 1.21
C ILE A 125 12.02 9.77 0.55
N HIS A 126 11.70 9.86 -0.74
CA HIS A 126 11.72 11.15 -1.43
C HIS A 126 10.71 12.13 -0.84
N SER A 127 11.15 13.38 -0.68
CA SER A 127 10.29 14.51 -0.33
C SER A 127 9.10 14.57 -1.27
N THR A 128 7.92 14.43 -0.70
CA THR A 128 6.68 14.36 -1.45
C THR A 128 6.27 15.76 -1.90
N LYS A 129 6.20 16.01 -3.22
CA LYS A 129 5.59 17.26 -3.70
C LYS A 129 4.10 17.24 -3.35
N LYS A 130 3.63 18.23 -2.60
CA LYS A 130 2.23 18.41 -2.24
C LYS A 130 1.46 19.01 -3.42
N VAL A 131 0.43 18.32 -3.89
CA VAL A 131 -0.61 18.91 -4.76
C VAL A 131 -1.75 19.33 -3.86
N SER A 132 -2.23 20.57 -3.98
CA SER A 132 -3.21 21.14 -3.06
C SER A 132 -4.62 20.92 -3.58
N ILE A 133 -5.50 20.32 -2.78
CA ILE A 133 -6.94 20.45 -2.97
C ILE A 133 -7.48 21.28 -1.82
N GLY A 134 -8.20 22.33 -2.16
CA GLY A 134 -8.85 23.19 -1.18
C GLY A 134 -10.01 22.45 -0.52
N ILE A 135 -10.04 22.45 0.82
CA ILE A 135 -11.19 22.00 1.59
C ILE A 135 -11.78 23.17 2.38
N ASN A 136 -13.08 23.39 2.24
CA ASN A 136 -13.84 24.33 3.07
C ASN A 136 -15.08 23.61 3.64
N THR A 137 -15.34 23.83 4.93
CA THR A 137 -16.52 23.31 5.62
C THR A 137 -17.50 24.46 5.81
N VAL A 138 -18.65 24.40 5.13
CA VAL A 138 -19.55 25.56 5.00
C VAL A 138 -20.64 25.59 6.07
N CYS A 139 -21.18 24.42 6.45
CA CYS A 139 -22.26 24.34 7.43
C CYS A 139 -22.03 23.13 8.35
N GLN A 140 -22.06 23.37 9.67
CA GLN A 140 -22.15 22.34 10.71
C GLN A 140 -23.43 22.57 11.49
N GLY A 141 -24.43 21.71 11.29
CA GLY A 141 -25.72 21.80 11.97
C GLY A 141 -26.19 20.41 12.38
N GLY A 142 -26.25 20.14 13.69
CA GLY A 142 -26.58 18.81 14.21
C GLY A 142 -25.59 17.75 13.72
N ASN A 143 -26.10 16.62 13.23
CA ASN A 143 -25.28 15.50 12.73
C ASN A 143 -24.91 15.59 11.24
N SER A 144 -25.14 16.75 10.61
CA SER A 144 -24.89 16.95 9.18
C SER A 144 -23.82 18.01 8.93
N THR A 145 -22.93 17.73 7.98
CA THR A 145 -21.84 18.62 7.59
C THR A 145 -21.73 18.68 6.07
N THR A 146 -21.72 19.90 5.53
CA THR A 146 -21.49 20.13 4.10
C THR A 146 -20.05 20.58 3.88
N ILE A 147 -19.34 19.85 3.03
CA ILE A 147 -17.94 20.09 2.69
C ILE A 147 -17.85 20.42 1.20
N ILE A 148 -17.05 21.44 0.88
CA ILE A 148 -16.72 21.81 -0.50
C ILE A 148 -15.24 21.49 -0.73
N LEU A 149 -15.00 20.67 -1.76
CA LEU A 149 -13.68 20.37 -2.28
C LEU A 149 -13.46 21.18 -3.56
N ALA A 150 -12.40 21.97 -3.61
CA ALA A 150 -12.00 22.75 -4.78
C ALA A 150 -10.71 22.17 -5.38
N ALA A 151 -10.76 21.85 -6.66
CA ALA A 151 -9.68 21.18 -7.39
C ALA A 151 -9.27 21.98 -8.63
N ASP A 152 -8.01 21.83 -9.04
CA ASP A 152 -7.46 22.53 -10.21
C ASP A 152 -7.90 21.89 -11.53
N SER A 153 -8.36 20.62 -11.51
CA SER A 153 -8.81 19.90 -12.71
C SER A 153 -10.07 19.06 -12.47
N GLY A 154 -10.87 18.90 -13.53
CA GLY A 154 -12.07 18.05 -13.51
C GLY A 154 -11.76 16.58 -13.22
N ASP A 155 -10.63 16.05 -13.73
CA ASP A 155 -10.17 14.68 -13.48
C ASP A 155 -10.03 14.38 -11.97
N GLN A 156 -9.51 15.33 -11.18
CA GLN A 156 -9.39 15.14 -9.74
C GLN A 156 -10.75 14.94 -9.08
N LEU A 157 -11.76 15.74 -9.47
CA LEU A 157 -13.11 15.64 -8.92
C LEU A 157 -13.80 14.35 -9.35
N GLU A 158 -13.65 13.95 -10.61
CA GLU A 158 -14.21 12.69 -11.11
C GLU A 158 -13.64 11.48 -10.36
N ARG A 159 -12.32 11.46 -10.12
CA ARG A 159 -11.66 10.40 -9.35
C ARG A 159 -12.17 10.34 -7.91
N ILE A 160 -12.42 11.48 -7.27
CA ILE A 160 -13.04 11.52 -5.93
C ILE A 160 -14.48 11.02 -6.00
N ALA A 161 -15.27 11.49 -6.97
CA ALA A 161 -16.68 11.13 -7.14
C ALA A 161 -16.89 9.63 -7.35
N LYS A 162 -15.99 8.94 -8.05
CA LYS A 162 -16.02 7.48 -8.21
C LYS A 162 -15.85 6.68 -6.91
N LEU A 163 -15.31 7.30 -5.85
CA LEU A 163 -15.17 6.67 -4.54
C LEU A 163 -16.21 7.14 -3.53
N LEU A 164 -16.81 8.31 -3.72
CA LEU A 164 -17.80 8.87 -2.80
C LEU A 164 -18.95 7.93 -2.42
N PRO A 165 -19.47 7.05 -3.31
CA PRO A 165 -20.52 6.10 -2.92
C PRO A 165 -20.17 5.18 -1.74
N ALA A 166 -18.88 4.94 -1.47
CA ALA A 166 -18.45 4.21 -0.28
C ALA A 166 -18.64 4.99 1.04
N LEU A 167 -18.97 6.28 0.97
CA LEU A 167 -19.13 7.18 2.10
C LEU A 167 -20.51 7.86 2.11
N THR A 168 -20.98 8.39 0.98
CA THR A 168 -22.26 9.09 0.84
C THR A 168 -22.72 9.08 -0.62
N SER A 169 -24.02 9.06 -0.84
CA SER A 169 -24.64 9.29 -2.16
C SER A 169 -25.03 10.75 -2.38
N ASP A 170 -24.92 11.60 -1.35
CA ASP A 170 -25.33 13.00 -1.40
C ASP A 170 -24.12 13.91 -1.69
N PHE A 171 -23.80 14.04 -2.98
CA PHE A 171 -22.76 14.92 -3.48
C PHE A 171 -23.07 15.43 -4.89
N ARG A 172 -22.50 16.58 -5.27
CA ARG A 172 -22.70 17.19 -6.58
C ARG A 172 -21.43 17.90 -7.05
N ILE A 173 -21.10 17.76 -8.34
CA ILE A 173 -20.04 18.53 -8.99
C ILE A 173 -20.66 19.80 -9.59
N ILE A 174 -20.10 20.96 -9.26
CA ILE A 174 -20.52 22.29 -9.74
C ILE A 174 -19.26 23.02 -10.22
N GLY A 175 -19.01 23.03 -11.53
CA GLY A 175 -17.78 23.57 -12.10
C GLY A 175 -16.54 22.83 -11.58
N ASN A 176 -15.60 23.56 -10.99
CA ASN A 176 -14.38 23.01 -10.37
C ASN A 176 -14.53 22.73 -8.86
N ARG A 177 -15.78 22.61 -8.38
CA ARG A 177 -16.09 22.33 -6.98
C ARG A 177 -16.92 21.06 -6.85
N LEU A 178 -16.65 20.29 -5.80
CA LEU A 178 -17.42 19.12 -5.41
C LEU A 178 -18.00 19.36 -4.02
N GLN A 179 -19.31 19.49 -3.95
CA GLN A 179 -20.06 19.59 -2.70
C GLN A 179 -20.40 18.19 -2.21
N VAL A 180 -20.09 17.88 -0.96
CA VAL A 180 -20.33 16.59 -0.31
C VAL A 180 -21.08 16.83 0.99
N ASN A 181 -22.23 16.17 1.14
CA ASN A 181 -23.00 16.19 2.37
C ASN A 181 -22.74 14.91 3.16
N LEU A 182 -22.22 15.07 4.37
CA LEU A 182 -21.97 13.99 5.32
C LEU A 182 -23.04 14.01 6.41
N LYS A 183 -23.57 12.83 6.75
CA LYS A 183 -24.51 12.63 7.86
C LYS A 183 -23.99 11.51 8.74
N ASP A 184 -23.83 11.77 10.05
CA ASP A 184 -23.36 10.79 11.05
C ASP A 184 -21.97 10.18 10.72
N ILE A 185 -21.16 10.87 9.92
CA ILE A 185 -19.88 10.38 9.39
C ILE A 185 -18.76 11.39 9.67
N SER A 186 -17.61 10.90 10.13
CA SER A 186 -16.46 11.78 10.40
C SER A 186 -15.78 12.29 9.12
N GLU A 187 -15.37 13.54 9.15
CA GLU A 187 -14.58 14.19 8.09
C GLU A 187 -13.28 13.42 7.78
N GLN A 188 -12.72 12.73 8.78
CA GLN A 188 -11.51 11.91 8.60
C GLN A 188 -11.68 10.83 7.53
N ARG A 189 -12.87 10.21 7.40
CA ARG A 189 -13.13 9.20 6.36
C ARG A 189 -13.15 9.83 4.97
N LEU A 190 -13.71 11.03 4.83
CA LEU A 190 -13.65 11.79 3.58
C LEU A 190 -12.20 12.13 3.22
N ARG A 191 -11.40 12.61 4.18
CA ARG A 191 -9.97 12.91 3.94
C ARG A 191 -9.21 11.70 3.43
N ILE A 192 -9.43 10.53 4.03
CA ILE A 192 -8.83 9.27 3.59
C ILE A 192 -9.26 8.89 2.18
N LEU A 193 -10.55 9.01 1.89
CA LEU A 193 -11.14 8.73 0.57
C LEU A 193 -10.52 9.63 -0.50
N VAL A 194 -10.48 10.94 -0.25
CA VAL A 194 -9.92 11.92 -1.18
C VAL A 194 -8.44 11.68 -1.40
N GLU A 195 -7.65 11.50 -0.33
CA GLU A 195 -6.24 11.15 -0.46
C GLU A 195 -6.04 9.88 -1.29
N ARG A 196 -6.90 8.88 -1.13
CA ARG A 196 -6.82 7.62 -1.88
C ARG A 196 -7.18 7.79 -3.35
N ALA A 197 -8.21 8.57 -3.65
CA ALA A 197 -8.62 8.86 -5.02
C ALA A 197 -7.50 9.56 -5.80
N LEU A 198 -6.99 10.67 -5.25
CA LEU A 198 -6.03 11.53 -5.94
C LEU A 198 -4.67 10.88 -6.15
N ASN A 199 -4.25 10.08 -5.17
CA ASN A 199 -2.95 9.44 -5.18
C ASN A 199 -2.99 8.03 -5.77
N CYS A 200 -4.14 7.55 -6.27
CA CYS A 200 -4.24 6.22 -6.83
C CYS A 200 -3.24 6.03 -7.98
N VAL A 201 -2.46 4.96 -7.91
CA VAL A 201 -1.48 4.52 -8.93
C VAL A 201 -1.91 3.21 -9.62
N GLY A 202 -3.17 2.79 -9.43
CA GLY A 202 -3.70 1.57 -10.05
C GLY A 202 -3.15 0.26 -9.49
N CYS A 203 -2.47 0.26 -8.34
CA CYS A 203 -1.81 -0.94 -7.81
C CYS A 203 -2.75 -2.06 -7.33
N GLY A 204 -4.04 -1.79 -7.12
CA GLY A 204 -5.01 -2.79 -6.65
C GLY A 204 -4.84 -3.28 -5.20
N ALA A 205 -3.78 -2.89 -4.49
CA ALA A 205 -3.48 -3.40 -3.14
C ALA A 205 -4.59 -3.14 -2.10
N CYS A 206 -5.43 -2.15 -2.34
CA CYS A 206 -6.47 -1.72 -1.42
C CYS A 206 -7.86 -2.31 -1.75
N LEU A 207 -7.97 -3.14 -2.80
CA LEU A 207 -9.19 -3.88 -3.14
C LEU A 207 -9.49 -4.96 -2.08
N SER A 208 -8.46 -5.59 -1.52
CA SER A 208 -8.56 -6.59 -0.45
C SER A 208 -9.20 -6.05 0.84
N ASN A 209 -9.19 -4.73 1.05
CA ASN A 209 -9.84 -4.11 2.20
C ASN A 209 -11.38 -4.09 2.08
N CYS A 210 -11.93 -4.42 0.91
CA CYS A 210 -13.37 -4.47 0.72
C CYS A 210 -13.91 -5.87 0.98
N VAL A 211 -14.49 -6.06 2.17
CA VAL A 211 -15.13 -7.33 2.56
C VAL A 211 -16.29 -7.74 1.66
N ASN A 212 -16.92 -6.78 0.97
CA ASN A 212 -18.02 -7.01 0.04
C ASN A 212 -17.58 -7.00 -1.43
N CYS A 213 -16.28 -6.94 -1.71
CA CYS A 213 -15.72 -6.90 -3.06
C CYS A 213 -16.26 -5.77 -3.97
N ALA A 214 -16.81 -4.69 -3.39
CA ALA A 214 -17.35 -3.54 -4.13
C ALA A 214 -16.28 -2.62 -4.72
N LEU A 215 -15.01 -2.76 -4.32
CA LEU A 215 -13.92 -1.98 -4.89
C LEU A 215 -13.31 -2.69 -6.11
N HIS A 216 -13.08 -1.95 -7.18
CA HIS A 216 -12.43 -2.45 -8.39
C HIS A 216 -11.54 -1.39 -9.04
N LEU A 217 -10.76 -1.80 -10.05
CA LEU A 217 -10.02 -0.87 -10.90
C LEU A 217 -10.80 -0.60 -12.18
N GLU A 218 -10.95 0.69 -12.51
CA GLU A 218 -11.58 1.19 -13.72
C GLU A 218 -10.62 2.22 -14.33
N ASN A 219 -10.20 1.99 -15.58
CA ASN A 219 -9.23 2.86 -16.28
C ASN A 219 -7.97 3.17 -15.45
N GLY A 220 -7.44 2.15 -14.75
CA GLY A 220 -6.23 2.27 -13.92
C GLY A 220 -6.43 3.04 -12.60
N ASN A 221 -7.64 3.50 -12.29
CA ASN A 221 -7.99 4.14 -11.03
C ASN A 221 -8.95 3.28 -10.22
N ILE A 222 -9.05 3.54 -8.92
CA ILE A 222 -9.96 2.78 -8.06
C ILE A 222 -11.35 3.41 -8.11
N ALA A 223 -12.37 2.56 -8.19
CA ALA A 223 -13.78 2.92 -8.21
C ALA A 223 -14.60 2.03 -7.26
N VAL A 224 -15.79 2.49 -6.90
CA VAL A 224 -16.77 1.76 -6.08
C VAL A 224 -17.93 1.32 -6.96
N ASP A 225 -18.24 0.03 -6.94
CA ASP A 225 -19.52 -0.48 -7.41
C ASP A 225 -20.61 -0.18 -6.37
N VAL A 226 -21.55 0.69 -6.75
CA VAL A 226 -22.63 1.16 -5.87
C VAL A 226 -23.57 0.01 -5.48
N ASN A 227 -23.77 -0.97 -6.35
CA ASN A 227 -24.73 -2.06 -6.10
C ASN A 227 -24.21 -3.05 -5.05
N SER A 228 -22.89 -3.25 -5.00
CA SER A 228 -22.25 -4.18 -4.07
C SER A 228 -21.80 -3.50 -2.77
N CYS A 229 -21.77 -2.16 -2.71
CA CYS A 229 -21.26 -1.43 -1.56
C CYS A 229 -22.30 -1.27 -0.44
N THR A 230 -22.02 -1.84 0.72
CA THR A 230 -22.90 -1.71 1.90
C THR A 230 -22.55 -0.53 2.82
N GLN A 231 -21.65 0.38 2.39
CA GLN A 231 -21.16 1.51 3.19
C GLN A 231 -20.66 1.12 4.61
N CYS A 232 -20.06 -0.06 4.76
CA CYS A 232 -19.51 -0.52 6.06
C CYS A 232 -18.25 0.26 6.51
N HIS A 233 -17.71 1.12 5.63
CA HIS A 233 -16.55 1.98 5.84
C HIS A 233 -15.24 1.24 6.19
N ALA A 234 -15.17 -0.09 6.09
CA ALA A 234 -13.97 -0.88 6.40
C ALA A 234 -12.75 -0.40 5.58
N CYS A 235 -12.97 -0.08 4.31
CA CYS A 235 -11.94 0.38 3.38
C CYS A 235 -11.50 1.85 3.58
N LEU A 236 -12.15 2.59 4.49
CA LEU A 236 -11.85 3.98 4.84
C LEU A 236 -11.28 4.12 6.27
N LYS A 237 -10.97 2.99 6.94
CA LYS A 237 -10.29 3.00 8.24
C LYS A 237 -8.78 3.15 8.04
N THR A 238 -8.13 3.90 8.91
CA THR A 238 -6.67 4.14 8.84
C THR A 238 -5.83 2.89 9.11
N TYR A 239 -6.25 2.04 10.05
CA TYR A 239 -5.51 0.84 10.43
C TYR A 239 -5.37 -0.17 9.27
N PRO A 240 -6.44 -0.58 8.55
CA PRO A 240 -6.34 -1.44 7.37
C PRO A 240 -5.57 -0.79 6.20
N LEU A 241 -5.53 0.55 6.16
CA LEU A 241 -4.84 1.30 5.09
C LEU A 241 -3.34 1.43 5.30
N LYS A 242 -2.84 1.26 6.54
CA LYS A 242 -1.39 1.20 6.80
C LYS A 242 -0.84 -0.07 6.17
N GLY A 243 -0.05 0.06 5.11
CA GLY A 243 0.54 -1.04 4.36
C GLY A 243 -0.19 -1.46 3.08
N SER A 244 -1.47 -1.11 2.90
CA SER A 244 -2.25 -1.46 1.69
C SER A 244 -2.38 -0.32 0.68
N CYS A 245 -2.14 0.94 1.08
CA CYS A 245 -2.11 2.06 0.14
C CYS A 245 -0.67 2.40 -0.25
N ILE A 246 -0.20 1.82 -1.37
CA ILE A 246 1.15 2.06 -1.91
C ILE A 246 1.44 3.55 -2.04
N ALA A 247 0.46 4.33 -2.51
CA ALA A 247 0.68 5.74 -2.74
C ALA A 247 0.89 6.57 -1.46
N ARG A 248 0.25 6.18 -0.35
CA ARG A 248 0.43 6.86 0.94
C ARG A 248 1.83 6.66 1.52
N HIS A 249 2.44 5.52 1.23
CA HIS A 249 3.73 5.12 1.78
C HIS A 249 4.90 5.41 0.84
N TYR A 250 4.69 5.32 -0.47
CA TYR A 250 5.78 5.26 -1.45
C TYR A 250 5.61 6.25 -2.61
N SER A 251 4.51 7.01 -2.71
CA SER A 251 4.37 7.97 -3.81
C SER A 251 5.31 9.16 -3.63
N PRO A 252 6.15 9.48 -4.63
CA PRO A 252 7.03 10.65 -4.59
C PRO A 252 6.27 11.98 -4.79
N ARG A 253 5.02 11.92 -5.24
CA ARG A 253 4.10 13.06 -5.34
C ARG A 253 2.79 12.68 -4.67
N ARG A 254 2.34 13.47 -3.71
CA ARG A 254 1.12 13.18 -2.96
C ARG A 254 0.26 14.43 -2.91
N ALA A 255 -0.96 14.32 -3.44
CA ALA A 255 -1.99 15.29 -3.19
C ALA A 255 -2.36 15.28 -1.71
N ALA A 256 -2.38 16.46 -1.11
CA ALA A 256 -2.77 16.71 0.26
C ALA A 256 -3.92 17.72 0.28
N LEU A 257 -4.88 17.50 1.16
CA LEU A 257 -5.92 18.48 1.41
C LEU A 257 -5.36 19.66 2.19
N ILE A 258 -5.60 20.88 1.71
CA ILE A 258 -5.21 22.13 2.36
C ILE A 258 -6.49 22.90 2.66
N ALA A 259 -6.60 23.47 3.87
CA ALA A 259 -7.71 24.34 4.19
C ALA A 259 -7.73 25.52 3.20
N LEU A 260 -8.90 25.86 2.68
CA LEU A 260 -9.06 27.10 1.92
C LEU A 260 -9.04 28.26 2.91
N ASP A 261 -7.97 29.07 2.90
CA ASP A 261 -7.97 30.34 3.62
C ASP A 261 -9.05 31.25 3.01
N GLU A 262 -9.87 31.88 3.85
CA GLU A 262 -10.94 32.81 3.41
C GLU A 262 -10.41 34.11 2.78
N SER A 263 -9.10 34.25 2.60
CA SER A 263 -8.43 35.47 2.10
C SER A 263 -7.86 35.31 0.69
N SER A 264 -8.70 34.98 -0.29
CA SER A 264 -8.38 35.20 -1.72
C SER A 264 -9.62 35.62 -2.51
N GLY A 265 -10.34 36.58 -1.93
CA GLY A 265 -11.54 37.19 -2.51
C GLY A 265 -11.56 38.70 -2.37
N THR A 266 -10.46 39.39 -2.69
CA THR A 266 -10.43 40.81 -3.08
C THR A 266 -9.06 41.13 -3.67
N GLY A 267 -9.01 41.55 -4.93
CA GLY A 267 -7.80 41.98 -5.65
C GLY A 267 -7.98 41.82 -7.14
#